data_AF-A0A5E4LFH3-F1
#
_entry.id   AF-A0A5E4LFH3-F1
#
_cell.length_a   1.000
_cell.length_b   1.000
_cell.length_c   1.000
_cell.angle_alpha   90.00
_cell.angle_beta   90.00
_cell.angle_gamma   90.00
#
_symmetry.space_group_name_H-M   'P 1'
#
loop_
_entity.id
_entity.type
_entity.pdbx_description
1 polymer ?
#
loop_
_entity_poly.entity_id
_entity_poly.type
_entity_poly.pdbx_seq_one_letter_code
_entity_poly.pdbx_strand_id
1 'polypeptide(L)'
;MARPKGSKSIGVPPISIKEAVDLVKTAFGKIGYNESSFKEMAAACGQPAGNAIKIFGHIDKQFGLLGKTPQGLWKITDLGRRVAKGEKAAIKEAFERNLIYKDLSHNFFGRNVTVGAVETYLRANYKQGENTPYIAKKFIEAKEYLKSLNIAENNTEKLNEDIENNSTLPAVIKLFQLKYALNPPEKEEISKIVESLQDEKGLQDDTLKALINQMISNKDKEEVLKVLTQTLFVIVSKKYGIDFSEEEK
;
A
#
# COMPACT_ATOMS: atom_id res chain seq x y z
N MET A 1 -18.57 -3.62 52.68
CA MET A 1 -18.37 -2.68 51.56
C MET A 1 -18.20 -3.48 50.28
N ALA A 2 -19.18 -3.41 49.37
CA ALA A 2 -19.14 -4.16 48.11
C ALA A 2 -18.12 -3.52 47.15
N ARG A 3 -17.17 -4.32 46.67
CA ARG A 3 -16.17 -3.92 45.67
C ARG A 3 -16.91 -3.55 44.37
N PRO A 4 -16.68 -2.38 43.76
CA PRO A 4 -17.38 -2.01 42.53
C PRO A 4 -17.08 -3.03 41.43
N LYS A 5 -18.13 -3.58 40.81
CA LYS A 5 -18.03 -4.45 39.63
C LYS A 5 -17.19 -3.74 38.56
N GLY A 6 -16.17 -4.45 38.06
CA GLY A 6 -15.05 -3.91 37.30
C GLY A 6 -15.44 -2.96 36.16
N SER A 7 -14.80 -1.79 36.15
CA SER A 7 -14.76 -0.93 34.97
C SER A 7 -14.08 -1.70 33.83
N LYS A 8 -14.77 -1.82 32.69
CA LYS A 8 -14.22 -2.44 31.47
C LYS A 8 -12.84 -1.85 31.18
N SER A 9 -11.80 -2.70 31.20
CA SER A 9 -10.54 -2.39 30.54
C SER A 9 -10.86 -2.00 29.10
N ILE A 10 -10.61 -0.75 28.72
CA ILE A 10 -10.67 -0.31 27.32
C ILE A 10 -9.32 -0.71 26.73
N GLY A 11 -9.10 -2.03 26.65
CA GLY A 11 -7.82 -2.60 26.25
C GLY A 11 -7.48 -2.19 24.82
N VAL A 12 -6.36 -1.51 24.66
CA VAL A 12 -5.74 -1.35 23.35
C VAL A 12 -5.39 -2.73 22.80
N PRO A 13 -5.71 -3.03 21.52
CA PRO A 13 -5.40 -4.32 20.94
C PRO A 13 -3.89 -4.61 20.97
N PRO A 14 -3.48 -5.86 21.23
CA PRO A 14 -2.07 -6.26 21.19
C PRO A 14 -1.47 -6.16 19.78
N ILE A 15 -2.34 -6.23 18.77
CA ILE A 15 -2.01 -6.13 17.34
C ILE A 15 -2.09 -4.67 16.86
N SER A 16 -1.20 -4.28 15.94
CA SER A 16 -1.29 -2.95 15.32
C SER A 16 -2.35 -2.89 14.22
N ILE A 17 -2.74 -1.68 13.83
CA ILE A 17 -3.64 -1.48 12.69
C ILE A 17 -3.02 -2.01 11.39
N LYS A 18 -1.70 -1.87 11.20
CA LYS A 18 -0.99 -2.41 10.04
C LYS A 18 -1.11 -3.94 9.98
N GLU A 19 -0.81 -4.61 11.08
CA GLU A 19 -0.95 -6.08 11.18
C GLU A 19 -2.39 -6.52 10.90
N ALA A 20 -3.37 -5.80 11.45
CA ALA A 20 -4.78 -6.09 11.20
C ALA A 20 -5.16 -5.92 9.72
N VAL A 21 -4.66 -4.86 9.06
CA VAL A 21 -4.86 -4.61 7.62
C VAL A 21 -4.25 -5.73 6.79
N ASP A 22 -3.00 -6.12 7.08
CA ASP A 22 -2.28 -7.15 6.33
C ASP A 22 -2.98 -8.52 6.43
N LEU A 23 -3.47 -8.88 7.62
CA LEU A 23 -4.25 -10.10 7.83
C LEU A 23 -5.56 -10.07 7.05
N VAL A 24 -6.28 -8.95 7.09
CA VAL A 24 -7.57 -8.79 6.41
C VAL A 24 -7.40 -8.75 4.89
N LYS A 25 -6.32 -8.14 4.38
CA LYS A 25 -5.93 -8.19 2.96
C LYS A 25 -5.70 -9.63 2.50
N THR A 26 -4.92 -10.38 3.27
CA THR A 26 -4.63 -11.79 2.97
C THR A 26 -5.90 -12.64 2.97
N ALA A 27 -6.78 -12.43 3.95
CA ALA A 27 -8.07 -13.10 3.99
C ALA A 27 -8.93 -12.72 2.78
N PHE A 28 -9.06 -11.43 2.48
CA PHE A 28 -9.87 -10.94 1.37
C PHE A 28 -9.43 -11.52 0.02
N GLY A 29 -8.12 -11.66 -0.20
CA GLY A 29 -7.59 -12.28 -1.41
C GLY A 29 -7.97 -13.76 -1.59
N LYS A 30 -8.29 -14.47 -0.49
CA LYS A 30 -8.63 -15.91 -0.53
C LYS A 30 -10.14 -16.19 -0.47
N ILE A 31 -10.87 -15.46 0.39
CA ILE A 31 -12.30 -15.70 0.62
C ILE A 31 -13.21 -14.66 -0.03
N GLY A 32 -12.66 -13.50 -0.44
CA GLY A 32 -13.43 -12.43 -1.08
C GLY A 32 -14.60 -11.95 -0.22
N TYR A 33 -15.81 -12.06 -0.79
CA TYR A 33 -17.07 -11.63 -0.14
C TYR A 33 -17.76 -12.75 0.65
N ASN A 34 -17.20 -13.96 0.64
CA ASN A 34 -17.86 -15.13 1.20
C ASN A 34 -17.78 -15.17 2.73
N GLU A 35 -18.79 -15.78 3.33
CA GLU A 35 -18.78 -16.17 4.73
C GLU A 35 -18.03 -17.50 4.89
N SER A 36 -17.35 -17.70 6.00
CA SER A 36 -16.50 -18.88 6.21
C SER A 36 -16.52 -19.34 7.66
N SER A 37 -16.21 -20.61 7.87
CA SER A 37 -16.00 -21.13 9.22
C SER A 37 -14.78 -20.46 9.88
N PHE A 38 -14.70 -20.55 11.21
CA PHE A 38 -13.53 -20.02 11.94
C PHE A 38 -12.20 -20.62 11.42
N LYS A 39 -12.18 -21.92 11.11
CA LYS A 39 -10.99 -22.62 10.64
C LYS A 39 -10.55 -22.14 9.26
N GLU A 40 -11.51 -21.93 8.35
CA GLU A 40 -11.25 -21.41 7.02
C GLU A 40 -10.77 -19.95 7.06
N MET A 41 -11.43 -19.09 7.86
CA MET A 41 -10.99 -17.72 8.05
C MET A 41 -9.57 -17.64 8.67
N ALA A 42 -9.28 -18.49 9.66
CA ALA A 42 -7.95 -18.59 10.26
C ALA A 42 -6.89 -18.97 9.20
N ALA A 43 -7.17 -19.98 8.38
CA ALA A 43 -6.29 -20.37 7.27
C ALA A 43 -6.17 -19.27 6.20
N ALA A 44 -7.25 -18.54 5.93
CA ALA A 44 -7.25 -17.41 5.00
C ALA A 44 -6.29 -16.31 5.47
N CYS A 45 -6.36 -15.95 6.75
CA CYS A 45 -5.42 -15.04 7.42
C CYS A 45 -4.00 -15.58 7.61
N GLY A 46 -3.72 -16.84 7.26
CA GLY A 46 -2.42 -17.48 7.48
C GLY A 46 -2.10 -17.69 8.97
N GLN A 47 -3.12 -17.82 9.82
CA GLN A 47 -2.96 -17.94 11.27
C GLN A 47 -3.32 -19.35 11.77
N PRO A 48 -2.53 -19.95 12.68
CA PRO A 48 -2.94 -21.13 13.41
C PRO A 48 -4.20 -20.86 14.24
N ALA A 49 -5.09 -21.85 14.33
CA ALA A 49 -6.39 -21.70 15.00
C ALA A 49 -6.27 -21.17 16.45
N GLY A 50 -5.26 -21.62 17.21
CA GLY A 50 -5.05 -21.16 18.59
C GLY A 50 -4.74 -19.66 18.71
N ASN A 51 -3.97 -19.11 17.77
CA ASN A 51 -3.65 -17.68 17.74
C ASN A 51 -4.81 -16.84 17.19
N ALA A 52 -5.52 -17.38 16.19
CA ALA A 52 -6.63 -16.70 15.52
C ALA A 52 -7.77 -16.33 16.49
N ILE A 53 -8.00 -17.09 17.56
CA ILE A 53 -9.08 -16.80 18.54
C ILE A 53 -8.91 -15.40 19.14
N LYS A 54 -7.70 -15.09 19.63
CA LYS A 54 -7.42 -13.80 20.27
C LYS A 54 -7.37 -12.69 19.22
N ILE A 55 -6.65 -12.94 18.13
CA ILE A 55 -6.45 -11.95 17.05
C ILE A 55 -7.79 -11.53 16.46
N PHE A 56 -8.66 -12.47 16.08
CA PHE A 56 -9.95 -12.14 15.46
C PHE A 56 -10.87 -11.40 16.42
N GLY A 57 -10.84 -11.73 17.71
CA GLY A 57 -11.57 -10.98 18.73
C GLY A 57 -11.15 -9.51 18.80
N HIS A 58 -9.86 -9.21 18.59
CA HIS A 58 -9.37 -7.84 18.51
C HIS A 58 -9.73 -7.19 17.18
N ILE A 59 -9.55 -7.87 16.05
CA ILE A 59 -9.87 -7.33 14.71
C ILE A 59 -11.36 -6.98 14.59
N ASP A 60 -12.24 -7.83 15.12
CA ASP A 60 -13.70 -7.61 15.15
C ASP A 60 -14.06 -6.45 16.10
N LYS A 61 -13.67 -6.55 17.39
CA LYS A 61 -14.17 -5.61 18.40
C LYS A 61 -13.48 -4.25 18.38
N GLN A 62 -12.20 -4.19 18.05
CA GLN A 62 -11.40 -2.96 18.14
C GLN A 62 -11.29 -2.23 16.80
N PHE A 63 -11.21 -2.96 15.69
CA PHE A 63 -11.06 -2.37 14.36
C PHE A 63 -12.29 -2.52 13.46
N GLY A 64 -13.16 -3.51 13.74
CA GLY A 64 -14.37 -3.74 12.94
C GLY A 64 -14.15 -4.28 11.54
N LEU A 65 -12.99 -4.88 11.28
CA LEU A 65 -12.65 -5.38 9.94
C LEU A 65 -13.19 -6.79 9.68
N LEU A 66 -13.40 -7.56 10.75
CA LEU A 66 -14.06 -8.86 10.73
C LEU A 66 -15.36 -8.77 11.52
N GLY A 67 -16.27 -9.69 11.26
CA GLY A 67 -17.50 -9.83 12.03
C GLY A 67 -18.05 -11.24 11.95
N LYS A 68 -19.06 -11.51 12.79
CA LYS A 68 -19.81 -12.75 12.78
C LYS A 68 -21.22 -12.55 12.22
N THR A 69 -21.70 -13.54 11.52
CA THR A 69 -23.08 -13.61 11.02
C THR A 69 -23.99 -14.14 12.14
N PRO A 70 -25.33 -14.02 12.01
CA PRO A 70 -26.28 -14.62 12.96
C PRO A 70 -26.08 -16.14 13.13
N GLN A 71 -25.59 -16.82 12.09
CA GLN A 71 -25.28 -18.25 12.06
C GLN A 71 -23.91 -18.58 12.69
N GLY A 72 -23.15 -17.56 13.13
CA GLY A 72 -21.84 -17.72 13.75
C GLY A 72 -20.68 -17.89 12.76
N LEU A 73 -20.91 -17.72 11.46
CA LEU A 73 -19.86 -17.71 10.43
C LEU A 73 -19.10 -16.38 10.47
N TRP A 74 -17.83 -16.43 10.08
CA TRP A 74 -16.97 -15.26 9.99
C TRP A 74 -17.05 -14.64 8.61
N LYS A 75 -17.08 -13.31 8.57
CA LYS A 75 -17.01 -12.53 7.33
C LYS A 75 -16.09 -11.33 7.48
N ILE A 76 -15.59 -10.86 6.35
CA ILE A 76 -14.95 -9.55 6.25
C ILE A 76 -16.07 -8.51 6.14
N THR A 77 -16.05 -7.51 7.01
CA THR A 77 -17.07 -6.45 7.03
C THR A 77 -16.91 -5.50 5.84
N ASP A 78 -17.88 -4.63 5.59
CA ASP A 78 -17.73 -3.55 4.60
C ASP A 78 -16.49 -2.70 4.86
N LEU A 79 -16.26 -2.33 6.12
CA LEU A 79 -15.06 -1.61 6.53
C LEU A 79 -13.79 -2.43 6.25
N GLY A 80 -13.79 -3.72 6.60
CA GLY A 80 -12.69 -4.64 6.30
C GLY A 80 -12.39 -4.75 4.81
N ARG A 81 -13.41 -4.77 3.96
CA ARG A 81 -13.26 -4.83 2.49
C ARG A 81 -12.63 -3.56 1.94
N ARG A 82 -13.11 -2.39 2.38
CA ARG A 82 -12.55 -1.08 1.99
C ARG A 82 -11.08 -0.97 2.42
N VAL A 83 -10.78 -1.41 3.64
CA VAL A 83 -9.40 -1.53 4.15
C VAL A 83 -8.56 -2.49 3.32
N ALA A 84 -9.09 -3.64 2.95
CA ALA A 84 -8.38 -4.61 2.11
C ALA A 84 -8.03 -4.04 0.73
N LYS A 85 -8.91 -3.20 0.16
CA LYS A 85 -8.68 -2.45 -1.08
C LYS A 85 -7.70 -1.28 -0.92
N GLY A 86 -7.26 -0.98 0.30
CA GLY A 86 -6.29 0.08 0.57
C GLY A 86 -6.91 1.46 0.77
N GLU A 87 -8.23 1.59 0.94
CA GLU A 87 -8.87 2.88 1.16
C GLU A 87 -8.37 3.52 2.46
N LYS A 88 -7.58 4.60 2.36
CA LYS A 88 -7.00 5.26 3.52
C LYS A 88 -8.04 5.80 4.50
N ALA A 89 -9.15 6.35 3.99
CA ALA A 89 -10.25 6.81 4.83
C ALA A 89 -10.83 5.66 5.68
N ALA A 90 -10.96 4.46 5.11
CA ALA A 90 -11.42 3.27 5.81
C ALA A 90 -10.41 2.76 6.84
N ILE A 91 -9.11 2.82 6.54
CA ILE A 91 -8.04 2.44 7.49
C ILE A 91 -8.03 3.39 8.69
N LYS A 92 -8.19 4.70 8.45
CA LYS A 92 -8.32 5.70 9.51
C LYS A 92 -9.60 5.47 10.33
N GLU A 93 -10.73 5.23 9.67
CA GLU A 93 -12.01 4.91 10.32
C GLU A 93 -11.90 3.68 11.23
N ALA A 94 -11.24 2.61 10.76
CA ALA A 94 -10.99 1.42 11.55
C ALA A 94 -10.09 1.68 12.77
N PHE A 95 -9.07 2.52 12.62
CA PHE A 95 -8.19 2.91 13.72
C PHE A 95 -8.91 3.75 14.78
N GLU A 96 -9.69 4.73 14.35
CA GLU A 96 -10.49 5.63 15.20
C GLU A 96 -11.74 4.96 15.79
N ARG A 97 -11.98 3.70 15.48
CA ARG A 97 -13.05 2.91 16.10
C ARG A 97 -12.77 2.63 17.57
N ASN A 98 -11.49 2.59 17.96
CA ASN A 98 -11.09 2.60 19.36
C ASN A 98 -11.15 4.04 19.91
N LEU A 99 -11.89 4.24 21.01
CA LEU A 99 -12.15 5.57 21.57
C LEU A 99 -10.87 6.31 22.00
N ILE A 100 -9.86 5.60 22.49
CA ILE A 100 -8.58 6.20 22.87
C ILE A 100 -7.86 6.71 21.62
N TYR A 101 -7.80 5.89 20.57
CA TYR A 101 -7.19 6.28 19.30
C TYR A 101 -7.95 7.39 18.58
N LYS A 102 -9.28 7.44 18.71
CA LYS A 102 -10.10 8.54 18.21
C LYS A 102 -9.70 9.87 18.85
N ASP A 103 -9.63 9.87 20.18
CA ASP A 103 -9.25 11.06 20.95
C ASP A 103 -7.82 11.51 20.66
N LEU A 104 -6.87 10.56 20.64
CA LEU A 104 -5.48 10.85 20.27
C LEU A 104 -5.37 11.38 18.84
N SER A 105 -6.16 10.85 17.90
CA SER A 105 -6.16 11.32 16.51
C SER A 105 -6.68 12.76 16.42
N HIS A 106 -7.76 13.09 17.13
CA HIS A 106 -8.27 14.45 17.19
C HIS A 106 -7.22 15.46 17.70
N ASN A 107 -6.47 15.08 18.73
CA ASN A 107 -5.51 15.98 19.39
C ASN A 107 -4.14 16.06 18.70
N PHE A 108 -3.68 14.98 18.05
CA PHE A 108 -2.28 14.83 17.66
C PHE A 108 -2.02 14.39 16.21
N PHE A 109 -3.02 14.03 15.42
CA PHE A 109 -2.78 13.44 14.10
C PHE A 109 -2.05 14.40 13.14
N GLY A 110 -2.43 15.68 13.12
CA GLY A 110 -1.82 16.73 12.28
C GLY A 110 -0.55 17.37 12.84
N ARG A 111 -0.08 16.96 14.03
CA ARG A 111 1.03 17.63 14.74
C ARG A 111 2.27 16.75 14.75
N ASN A 112 3.48 17.30 14.74
CA ASN A 112 4.67 16.49 15.05
C ASN A 112 4.77 16.35 16.56
N VAL A 113 4.46 15.15 17.08
CA VAL A 113 4.41 14.88 18.52
C VAL A 113 5.30 13.69 18.85
N THR A 114 5.96 13.77 20.00
CA THR A 114 6.78 12.67 20.53
C THR A 114 5.91 11.70 21.33
N VAL A 115 6.40 10.46 21.51
CA VAL A 115 5.77 9.46 22.39
C VAL A 115 5.53 10.04 23.79
N GLY A 116 6.50 10.78 24.35
CA GLY A 116 6.39 11.39 25.66
C GLY A 116 5.25 12.41 25.79
N ALA A 117 4.99 13.23 24.76
CA ALA A 117 3.87 14.17 24.78
C ALA A 117 2.51 13.46 24.80
N VAL A 118 2.41 12.36 24.05
CA VAL A 118 1.21 11.50 24.03
C VAL A 118 1.03 10.79 25.38
N GLU A 119 2.11 10.29 25.98
CA GLU A 119 2.05 9.70 27.32
C GLU A 119 1.59 10.69 28.39
N THR A 120 2.11 11.92 28.39
CA THR A 120 1.68 12.97 29.33
C THR A 120 0.20 13.26 29.17
N TYR A 121 -0.29 13.37 27.93
CA TYR A 121 -1.71 13.53 27.65
C TYR A 121 -2.54 12.34 28.16
N LEU A 122 -2.10 11.12 27.90
CA LEU A 122 -2.80 9.91 28.34
C LEU A 122 -2.87 9.82 29.86
N ARG A 123 -1.77 10.13 30.58
CA ARG A 123 -1.74 10.14 32.05
C ARG A 123 -2.62 11.21 32.67
N ALA A 124 -2.82 12.33 31.97
CA ALA A 124 -3.69 13.42 32.42
C ALA A 124 -5.19 13.14 32.20
N ASN A 125 -5.53 12.42 31.12
CA ASN A 125 -6.94 12.23 30.69
C ASN A 125 -7.51 10.83 30.94
N TYR A 126 -6.67 9.82 31.19
CA TYR A 126 -7.08 8.43 31.39
C TYR A 126 -6.64 7.91 32.77
N LYS A 127 -7.31 6.85 33.25
CA LYS A 127 -7.10 6.32 34.61
C LYS A 127 -5.71 5.73 34.80
N GLN A 128 -5.18 5.84 36.03
CA GLN A 128 -4.00 5.10 36.48
C GLN A 128 -4.24 3.59 36.34
N GLY A 129 -3.41 2.91 35.53
CA GLY A 129 -3.49 1.47 35.29
C GLY A 129 -3.46 1.06 33.81
N GLU A 130 -3.70 2.00 32.89
CA GLU A 130 -3.45 1.76 31.47
C GLU A 130 -1.94 1.82 31.18
N ASN A 131 -1.47 0.94 30.30
CA ASN A 131 -0.07 0.93 29.85
C ASN A 131 0.16 2.10 28.88
N THR A 132 0.20 3.33 29.41
CA THR A 132 0.31 4.56 28.62
C THR A 132 1.51 4.54 27.64
N PRO A 133 2.69 4.00 27.98
CA PRO A 133 3.78 3.85 27.02
C PRO A 133 3.42 2.96 25.83
N TYR A 134 2.74 1.84 26.09
CA TYR A 134 2.30 0.92 25.04
C TYR A 134 1.28 1.56 24.10
N ILE A 135 0.29 2.27 24.65
CA ILE A 135 -0.75 2.97 23.88
C ILE A 135 -0.11 4.06 23.01
N ALA A 136 0.78 4.87 23.59
CA ALA A 136 1.47 5.94 22.87
C ALA A 136 2.32 5.38 21.72
N LYS A 137 3.08 4.30 21.96
CA LYS A 137 3.85 3.61 20.91
C LYS A 137 2.96 3.13 19.77
N LYS A 138 1.85 2.46 20.07
CA LYS A 138 0.92 1.95 19.05
C LYS A 138 0.22 3.08 18.27
N PHE A 139 -0.07 4.19 18.92
CA PHE A 139 -0.61 5.38 18.25
C PHE A 139 0.39 5.99 17.26
N ILE A 140 1.65 6.14 17.66
CA ILE A 140 2.71 6.65 16.76
C ILE A 140 2.93 5.69 15.59
N GLU A 141 3.01 4.38 15.83
CA GLU A 141 3.12 3.35 14.78
C GLU A 141 1.98 3.47 13.75
N ALA A 142 0.73 3.59 14.23
CA ALA A 142 -0.45 3.74 13.37
C ALA A 142 -0.43 5.06 12.57
N LYS A 143 0.03 6.15 13.18
CA LYS A 143 0.15 7.45 12.52
C LYS A 143 1.23 7.45 11.44
N GLU A 144 2.38 6.82 11.69
CA GLU A 144 3.43 6.65 10.68
C GLU A 144 2.95 5.81 9.51
N TYR A 145 2.23 4.71 9.79
CA TYR A 145 1.61 3.90 8.76
C TYR A 145 0.58 4.68 7.93
N LEU A 146 -0.35 5.40 8.56
CA LEU A 146 -1.32 6.22 7.82
C LEU A 146 -0.68 7.36 7.03
N LYS A 147 0.47 7.88 7.49
CA LYS A 147 1.27 8.85 6.74
C LYS A 147 1.99 8.21 5.55
N SER A 148 2.49 6.97 5.67
CA SER A 148 3.14 6.31 4.53
C SER A 148 2.16 6.01 3.40
N LEU A 149 0.86 5.79 3.72
CA LEU A 149 -0.19 5.68 2.71
C LEU A 149 -0.39 6.96 1.90
N ASN A 150 -0.20 8.16 2.49
CA ASN A 150 -0.26 9.43 1.75
C ASN A 150 0.83 9.55 0.68
N ILE A 151 2.03 9.01 0.97
CA ILE A 151 3.15 9.10 0.03
C ILE A 151 2.89 8.19 -1.17
N ALA A 152 2.27 7.02 -0.94
CA ALA A 152 1.84 6.11 -2.01
C ALA A 152 0.70 6.71 -2.85
N GLU A 153 -0.34 7.28 -2.23
CA GLU A 153 -1.46 7.93 -2.95
C GLU A 153 -0.98 9.14 -3.77
N ASN A 154 -0.16 10.03 -3.20
CA ASN A 154 0.36 11.22 -3.91
C ASN A 154 1.27 10.86 -5.10
N ASN A 155 1.99 9.73 -5.04
CA ASN A 155 2.78 9.25 -6.17
C ASN A 155 1.90 8.62 -7.26
N THR A 156 0.74 8.05 -6.90
CA THR A 156 -0.20 7.44 -7.86
C THR A 156 -1.10 8.49 -8.51
N GLU A 157 -1.53 9.51 -7.76
CA GLU A 157 -2.31 10.65 -8.28
C GLU A 157 -1.46 11.56 -9.17
N LYS A 158 -0.20 11.82 -8.83
CA LYS A 158 0.74 12.48 -9.78
C LYS A 158 0.95 11.66 -11.05
N LEU A 159 1.08 10.34 -10.93
CA LEU A 159 1.17 9.47 -12.11
C LEU A 159 -0.08 9.61 -12.98
N ASN A 160 -1.28 9.66 -12.38
CA ASN A 160 -2.54 9.76 -13.11
C ASN A 160 -2.78 11.16 -13.73
N GLU A 161 -2.40 12.24 -13.06
CA GLU A 161 -2.44 13.60 -13.64
C GLU A 161 -1.42 13.77 -14.78
N ASP A 162 -0.25 13.13 -14.70
CA ASP A 162 0.72 13.09 -15.78
C ASP A 162 0.29 12.15 -16.93
N ILE A 163 -0.50 11.11 -16.66
CA ILE A 163 -1.09 10.19 -17.65
C ILE A 163 -2.17 10.88 -18.49
N GLU A 164 -3.02 11.71 -17.89
CA GLU A 164 -4.10 12.40 -18.62
C GLU A 164 -3.60 13.62 -19.42
N ASN A 165 -2.46 14.23 -19.03
CA ASN A 165 -2.00 15.48 -19.63
C ASN A 165 -0.76 15.39 -20.52
N ASN A 166 -0.05 14.25 -20.62
CA ASN A 166 1.23 14.18 -21.34
C ASN A 166 1.28 13.12 -22.46
N SER A 167 1.55 13.57 -23.69
CA SER A 167 1.67 12.79 -24.94
C SER A 167 2.83 11.78 -24.99
N THR A 168 3.41 11.45 -23.84
CA THR A 168 4.63 10.64 -23.68
C THR A 168 4.38 9.23 -23.14
N LEU A 169 3.16 8.90 -22.69
CA LEU A 169 2.83 7.55 -22.20
C LEU A 169 2.92 6.46 -23.28
N PRO A 170 2.47 6.70 -24.54
CA PRO A 170 2.66 5.74 -25.63
C PRO A 170 4.14 5.40 -25.85
N ALA A 171 5.02 6.41 -25.75
CA ALA A 171 6.46 6.26 -25.89
C ALA A 171 7.02 5.35 -24.79
N VAL A 172 6.67 5.63 -23.54
CA VAL A 172 7.15 4.87 -22.37
C VAL A 172 6.70 3.40 -22.46
N ILE A 173 5.45 3.13 -22.88
CA ILE A 173 4.94 1.77 -23.06
C ILE A 173 5.71 1.02 -24.16
N LYS A 174 6.00 1.69 -25.28
CA LYS A 174 6.82 1.09 -26.37
C LYS A 174 8.26 0.85 -25.95
N LEU A 175 8.83 1.70 -25.08
CA LEU A 175 10.14 1.45 -24.49
C LEU A 175 10.16 0.20 -23.61
N PHE A 176 9.10 -0.03 -22.83
CA PHE A 176 8.92 -1.29 -22.09
C PHE A 176 8.85 -2.49 -23.03
N GLN A 177 8.06 -2.41 -24.11
CA GLN A 177 7.96 -3.49 -25.11
C GLN A 177 9.34 -3.79 -25.74
N LEU A 178 10.13 -2.75 -26.00
CA LEU A 178 11.48 -2.92 -26.54
C LEU A 178 12.44 -3.60 -25.55
N LYS A 179 12.35 -3.28 -24.24
CA LYS A 179 13.14 -3.96 -23.19
C LYS A 179 12.87 -5.46 -23.15
N TYR A 180 11.60 -5.84 -23.24
CA TYR A 180 11.19 -7.24 -23.24
C TYR A 180 11.54 -7.95 -24.55
N ALA A 181 11.37 -7.31 -25.70
CA ALA A 181 11.73 -7.88 -27.01
C ALA A 181 13.25 -8.06 -27.22
N LEU A 182 14.09 -7.44 -26.39
CA LEU A 182 15.53 -7.65 -26.39
C LEU A 182 15.96 -8.88 -25.56
N ASN A 183 15.05 -9.53 -24.82
CA ASN A 183 15.31 -10.68 -23.97
C ASN A 183 14.12 -11.67 -23.95
N PRO A 184 14.06 -12.69 -24.85
CA PRO A 184 15.05 -13.03 -25.88
C PRO A 184 14.95 -12.13 -27.13
N PRO A 185 16.07 -11.87 -27.83
CA PRO A 185 16.09 -10.92 -28.95
C PRO A 185 15.45 -11.48 -30.22
N GLU A 186 14.21 -11.07 -30.50
CA GLU A 186 13.56 -11.35 -31.78
C GLU A 186 13.70 -10.14 -32.73
N LYS A 187 14.57 -10.27 -33.75
CA LYS A 187 14.94 -9.16 -34.66
C LYS A 187 13.75 -8.49 -35.35
N GLU A 188 12.70 -9.25 -35.66
CA GLU A 188 11.48 -8.72 -36.28
C GLU A 188 10.63 -7.91 -35.31
N GLU A 189 10.54 -8.33 -34.04
CA GLU A 189 9.79 -7.60 -33.00
C GLU A 189 10.49 -6.31 -32.61
N ILE A 190 11.82 -6.38 -32.42
CA ILE A 190 12.66 -5.22 -32.14
C ILE A 190 12.52 -4.17 -33.25
N SER A 191 12.58 -4.58 -34.52
CA SER A 191 12.48 -3.65 -35.66
C SER A 191 11.11 -2.98 -35.73
N LYS A 192 10.02 -3.74 -35.51
CA LYS A 192 8.64 -3.20 -35.49
C LYS A 192 8.44 -2.21 -34.36
N ILE A 193 8.96 -2.50 -33.17
CA ILE A 193 8.83 -1.62 -32.00
C ILE A 193 9.64 -0.34 -32.21
N VAL A 194 10.87 -0.43 -32.72
CA VAL A 194 11.73 0.72 -33.03
C VAL A 194 11.12 1.62 -34.11
N GLU A 195 10.56 1.04 -35.18
CA GLU A 195 9.88 1.81 -36.23
C GLU A 195 8.60 2.48 -35.69
N SER A 196 7.87 1.83 -34.78
CA SER A 196 6.68 2.42 -34.15
C SER A 196 6.96 3.59 -33.19
N LEU A 197 8.20 3.73 -32.70
CA LEU A 197 8.65 4.87 -31.88
C LEU A 197 8.88 6.13 -32.73
N GLN A 198 9.07 5.98 -34.04
CA GLN A 198 9.30 7.08 -34.98
C GLN A 198 8.01 7.89 -35.25
N ASP A 199 6.86 7.22 -35.21
CA ASP A 199 5.56 7.81 -35.54
C ASP A 199 4.91 8.59 -34.37
N GLU A 200 5.52 8.57 -33.18
CA GLU A 200 5.02 9.31 -32.04
C GLU A 200 5.38 10.78 -32.11
N LYS A 201 4.54 11.51 -32.86
CA LYS A 201 4.51 12.97 -33.00
C LYS A 201 4.38 13.75 -31.67
N GLY A 202 4.36 13.07 -30.51
CA GLY A 202 4.19 13.62 -29.17
C GLY A 202 5.48 13.82 -28.37
N LEU A 203 6.63 13.31 -28.83
CA LEU A 203 7.92 13.52 -28.14
C LEU A 203 8.43 14.93 -28.40
N GLN A 204 8.33 15.83 -27.42
CA GLN A 204 8.90 17.18 -27.51
C GLN A 204 10.39 17.24 -27.16
N ASP A 205 10.97 16.18 -26.60
CA ASP A 205 12.36 16.15 -26.14
C ASP A 205 13.34 15.74 -27.26
N ASP A 206 14.22 16.67 -27.62
CA ASP A 206 15.21 16.48 -28.69
C ASP A 206 16.30 15.44 -28.34
N THR A 207 16.55 15.19 -27.04
CA THR A 207 17.46 14.14 -26.56
C THR A 207 16.85 12.76 -26.81
N LEU A 208 15.56 12.59 -26.51
CA LEU A 208 14.85 11.33 -26.74
C LEU A 208 14.71 11.06 -28.24
N LYS A 209 14.42 12.08 -29.05
CA LYS A 209 14.42 11.97 -30.52
C LYS A 209 15.77 11.55 -31.07
N ALA A 210 16.87 12.14 -30.59
CA ALA A 210 18.21 11.80 -31.04
C ALA A 210 18.55 10.33 -30.73
N LEU A 211 18.16 9.84 -29.55
CA LEU A 211 18.35 8.43 -29.16
C LEU A 211 17.51 7.48 -30.02
N ILE A 212 16.22 7.78 -30.23
CA ILE A 212 15.34 6.98 -31.10
C ILE A 212 15.91 6.92 -32.53
N ASN A 213 16.38 8.04 -33.07
CA ASN A 213 17.02 8.09 -34.39
C ASN A 213 18.32 7.26 -34.46
N GLN A 214 19.12 7.26 -33.38
CA GLN A 214 20.31 6.40 -33.28
C GLN A 214 19.94 4.92 -33.22
N MET A 215 18.83 4.56 -32.57
CA MET A 215 18.33 3.19 -32.51
C MET A 215 17.83 2.73 -33.87
N ILE A 216 17.08 3.57 -34.59
CA ILE A 216 16.64 3.29 -35.97
C ILE A 216 17.85 3.09 -36.88
N SER A 217 18.85 3.97 -36.78
CA SER A 217 20.07 3.91 -37.60
C SER A 217 20.96 2.70 -37.30
N ASN A 218 20.77 2.05 -36.15
CA ASN A 218 21.54 0.89 -35.71
C ASN A 218 20.65 -0.34 -35.45
N LYS A 219 19.48 -0.43 -36.09
CA LYS A 219 18.47 -1.46 -35.84
C LYS A 219 18.96 -2.91 -36.04
N ASP A 220 20.01 -3.09 -36.84
CA ASP A 220 20.61 -4.41 -37.11
C ASP A 220 21.76 -4.77 -36.15
N LYS A 221 22.15 -3.87 -35.24
CA LYS A 221 23.27 -4.04 -34.31
C LYS A 221 22.75 -4.23 -32.88
N GLU A 222 22.45 -5.48 -32.54
CA GLU A 222 21.86 -5.89 -31.25
C GLU A 222 22.59 -5.30 -30.03
N GLU A 223 23.92 -5.40 -29.97
CA GLU A 223 24.71 -4.88 -28.85
C GLU A 223 24.63 -3.36 -28.72
N VAL A 224 24.52 -2.64 -29.85
CA VAL A 224 24.33 -1.19 -29.87
C VAL A 224 22.92 -0.84 -29.40
N LEU A 225 21.91 -1.62 -29.79
CA LEU A 225 20.53 -1.44 -29.34
C LEU A 225 20.38 -1.67 -27.85
N LYS A 226 21.05 -2.67 -27.26
CA LYS A 226 21.04 -2.90 -25.80
C LYS A 226 21.55 -1.68 -25.05
N VAL A 227 22.69 -1.12 -25.48
CA VAL A 227 23.29 0.07 -24.86
C VAL A 227 22.42 1.32 -25.03
N LEU A 228 21.88 1.55 -26.23
CA LEU A 228 21.00 2.69 -26.50
C LEU A 228 19.69 2.59 -25.71
N THR A 229 19.13 1.39 -25.60
CA THR A 229 17.91 1.13 -24.81
C THR A 229 18.18 1.37 -23.32
N GLN A 230 19.28 0.86 -22.77
CA GLN A 230 19.67 1.13 -21.38
C GLN A 230 19.88 2.63 -21.11
N THR A 231 20.52 3.33 -22.03
CA THR A 231 20.74 4.78 -21.94
C THR A 231 19.42 5.54 -21.93
N LEU A 232 18.50 5.14 -22.81
CA LEU A 232 17.15 5.70 -22.91
C LEU A 232 16.35 5.45 -21.63
N PHE A 233 16.43 4.24 -21.05
CA PHE A 233 15.85 3.94 -19.76
C PHE A 233 16.37 4.86 -18.67
N VAL A 234 17.69 4.99 -18.51
CA VAL A 234 18.29 5.86 -17.47
C VAL A 234 17.81 7.31 -17.58
N ILE A 235 17.69 7.83 -18.80
CA ILE A 235 17.21 9.20 -19.04
C ILE A 235 15.74 9.33 -18.66
N VAL A 236 14.90 8.36 -19.05
CA VAL A 236 13.49 8.32 -18.67
C VAL A 236 13.34 8.16 -17.15
N SER A 237 14.17 7.33 -16.50
CA SER A 237 14.17 7.15 -15.04
C SER A 237 14.42 8.46 -14.32
N LYS A 238 15.46 9.17 -14.76
CA LYS A 238 15.86 10.44 -14.15
C LYS A 238 14.85 11.54 -14.42
N LYS A 239 14.26 11.58 -15.63
CA LYS A 239 13.37 12.65 -16.04
C LYS A 239 11.95 12.50 -15.49
N TYR A 240 11.47 11.26 -15.38
CA TYR A 240 10.09 10.96 -14.95
C TYR A 240 10.02 10.33 -13.56
N GLY A 241 11.16 10.15 -12.87
CA GLY A 241 11.20 9.60 -11.51
C GLY A 241 10.79 8.13 -11.42
N ILE A 242 10.79 7.42 -12.55
CA ILE A 242 10.42 6.00 -12.63
C ILE A 242 11.69 5.20 -12.40
N ASP A 243 11.75 4.43 -11.32
CA ASP A 243 12.88 3.53 -11.10
C ASP A 243 12.68 2.26 -11.92
N PHE A 244 13.57 2.03 -12.89
CA PHE A 244 13.57 0.83 -13.73
C PHE A 244 14.68 -0.16 -13.29
N SER A 245 15.31 0.09 -12.13
CA SER A 245 16.44 -0.67 -11.60
C SER A 245 16.03 -1.83 -10.69
N GLU A 246 14.93 -2.53 -10.99
CA GLU A 246 14.67 -3.86 -10.42
C GLU A 246 14.11 -4.80 -11.49
N GLU A 247 14.97 -5.71 -11.94
CA GLU A 247 14.73 -7.13 -12.27
C GLU A 247 15.93 -7.67 -13.07
N GLU A 248 17.07 -7.84 -12.40
CA GLU A 248 18.01 -8.92 -12.74
C GLU A 248 17.77 -10.04 -11.72
N LYS A 249 16.95 -11.01 -12.10
CA LYS A 249 16.91 -12.35 -11.53
C LYS A 249 16.90 -13.37 -12.65
#